data_AF-A0A940BRU8-F1
#
_entry.id   AF-A0A940BRU8-F1
#
_cell.length_a   1.000
_cell.length_b   1.000
_cell.length_c   1.000
_cell.angle_alpha   90.00
_cell.angle_beta   90.00
_cell.angle_gamma   90.00
#
_symmetry.space_group_name_H-M   'P 1'
#
loop_
_entity.id
_entity.type
_entity.pdbx_description
1 polymer ?
#
loop_
_entity_poly.entity_id
_entity_poly.type
_entity_poly.pdbx_seq_one_letter_code
_entity_poly.pdbx_strand_id
1 'polypeptide(L)'
;MPDKPSSSVYAKCENCVNRDQFCFTSDALFDYIKKYICRNYRSDKPMRFAILPNDNSVVCQCKRCVECGNTKLDASGAVYYMLERLTKLFPQHLFFTSYYKTTCSLPSRPLPDNAGVLVSAICFPLSTDCTPEEGEFMHLLKQWSEYTSRIYVWDYINNFDDYFTPFPVFSIFQHRLRLYAQAGVKGVFMNGSGADYSTFYRLKIHILSLLLSNPEAEWRPLLREFCRERYPVTGEAICDFVIKQEDMVSSVKTPLALYEGISTAVKTYLPAEEFIKFHNDLLYLLPETKGREHKSIEKISRATSLTHLELKRMAADTVGCEQMLNELIRLSDLDIIAYSEAGETIESYVNDYRYMLRHARETWGKNLLKGVRLEPLTELDEDYNDISILTDGLLGLPSCYHCGQMLSSATPSLRIAIPRVEGMKHLRVNMTKNSIFHISFPSRVMLTANGHEIGAVVPASSSSHLQRAVAEFEIPANCKGKLVLHVYRDLEDRTMALDEIEGF
;
A
#
# COMPACT_ATOMS: atom_id res chain seq x y z
N MET A 1 0.70 -21.86 -17.22
CA MET A 1 -0.19 -23.03 -17.46
C MET A 1 -0.50 -23.13 -18.95
N PRO A 2 -0.82 -24.30 -19.53
CA PRO A 2 -1.39 -24.35 -20.89
C PRO A 2 -2.67 -23.51 -20.92
N ASP A 3 -3.08 -23.05 -22.09
CA ASP A 3 -4.21 -22.11 -22.23
C ASP A 3 -5.54 -22.62 -21.64
N LYS A 4 -5.67 -23.93 -21.38
CA LYS A 4 -6.78 -24.56 -20.64
C LYS A 4 -6.30 -25.79 -19.83
N PRO A 5 -5.86 -25.65 -18.57
CA PRO A 5 -5.53 -26.81 -17.74
C PRO A 5 -6.81 -27.59 -17.35
N SER A 6 -6.67 -28.88 -17.06
CA SER A 6 -7.79 -29.73 -16.60
C SER A 6 -8.44 -29.13 -15.34
N SER A 7 -9.76 -29.21 -15.21
CA SER A 7 -10.49 -28.76 -14.00
C SER A 7 -9.96 -29.40 -12.71
N SER A 8 -9.31 -30.56 -12.81
CA SER A 8 -8.69 -31.27 -11.70
C SER A 8 -7.48 -30.56 -11.07
N VAL A 9 -6.88 -29.54 -11.71
CA VAL A 9 -5.77 -28.77 -11.09
C VAL A 9 -6.27 -27.77 -10.04
N TYR A 10 -7.53 -27.36 -10.16
CA TYR A 10 -8.10 -26.27 -9.38
C TYR A 10 -8.69 -26.75 -8.05
N ALA A 11 -8.82 -25.82 -7.11
CA ALA A 11 -9.40 -26.07 -5.80
C ALA A 11 -10.88 -26.50 -5.93
N LYS A 12 -11.32 -27.31 -4.97
CA LYS A 12 -12.73 -27.64 -4.79
C LYS A 12 -13.20 -27.07 -3.46
N CYS A 13 -14.16 -26.17 -3.49
CA CYS A 13 -14.75 -25.53 -2.31
C CYS A 13 -16.25 -25.73 -2.38
N GLU A 14 -16.86 -26.25 -1.31
CA GLU A 14 -18.32 -26.50 -1.25
C GLU A 14 -18.83 -27.33 -2.45
N ASN A 15 -18.04 -28.32 -2.88
CA ASN A 15 -18.27 -29.16 -4.06
C ASN A 15 -18.26 -28.45 -5.43
N CYS A 16 -17.93 -27.16 -5.48
CA CYS A 16 -17.72 -26.39 -6.70
C CYS A 16 -16.22 -26.24 -7.01
N VAL A 17 -15.88 -26.11 -8.30
CA VAL A 17 -14.51 -25.79 -8.72
C VAL A 17 -14.28 -24.29 -8.54
N ASN A 18 -13.29 -23.93 -7.73
CA ASN A 18 -12.82 -22.56 -7.59
C ASN A 18 -11.53 -22.40 -8.39
N ARG A 19 -11.54 -21.52 -9.41
CA ARG A 19 -10.41 -21.32 -10.33
C ARG A 19 -9.37 -20.32 -9.83
N ASP A 20 -9.65 -19.62 -8.74
CA ASP A 20 -8.74 -18.64 -8.14
C ASP A 20 -7.65 -19.34 -7.33
N GLN A 21 -7.79 -20.65 -7.06
CA GLN A 21 -6.83 -21.43 -6.29
C GLN A 21 -6.60 -22.83 -6.87
N PHE A 22 -5.43 -23.40 -6.57
CA PHE A 22 -5.04 -24.75 -6.97
C PHE A 22 -5.30 -25.81 -5.89
N CYS A 23 -5.46 -27.06 -6.32
CA CYS A 23 -5.53 -28.23 -5.43
C CYS A 23 -4.14 -28.85 -5.27
N PHE A 24 -3.51 -28.65 -4.12
CA PHE A 24 -2.14 -29.14 -3.85
C PHE A 24 -2.03 -30.66 -3.66
N THR A 25 -3.16 -31.38 -3.54
CA THR A 25 -3.15 -32.85 -3.63
C THR A 25 -3.42 -33.37 -5.04
N SER A 26 -3.60 -32.50 -6.04
CA SER A 26 -3.91 -32.91 -7.41
C SER A 26 -2.71 -33.53 -8.12
N ASP A 27 -2.88 -34.73 -8.67
CA ASP A 27 -1.87 -35.36 -9.52
C ASP A 27 -1.67 -34.61 -10.84
N ALA A 28 -2.74 -34.00 -11.38
CA ALA A 28 -2.65 -33.18 -12.58
C ALA A 28 -1.79 -31.92 -12.35
N LEU A 29 -1.92 -31.29 -11.17
CA LEU A 29 -1.06 -30.16 -10.80
C LEU A 29 0.38 -30.60 -10.61
N PHE A 30 0.60 -31.71 -9.89
CA PHE A 30 1.94 -32.28 -9.68
C PHE A 30 2.63 -32.59 -11.02
N ASP A 31 1.94 -33.27 -11.94
CA ASP A 31 2.45 -33.59 -13.27
C ASP A 31 2.74 -32.33 -14.10
N TYR A 32 1.94 -31.28 -13.94
CA TYR A 32 2.18 -30.00 -14.59
C TYR A 32 3.48 -29.36 -14.08
N ILE A 33 3.65 -29.25 -12.76
CA ILE A 33 4.87 -28.68 -12.14
C ILE A 33 6.09 -29.51 -12.55
N LYS A 34 6.01 -30.84 -12.47
CA LYS A 34 7.04 -31.77 -12.93
C LYS A 34 7.45 -31.48 -14.37
N LYS A 35 6.50 -31.41 -15.30
CA LYS A 35 6.78 -31.13 -16.72
C LYS A 35 7.40 -29.75 -16.91
N TYR A 36 6.95 -28.74 -16.16
CA TYR A 36 7.51 -27.40 -16.20
C TYR A 36 8.98 -27.39 -15.75
N ILE A 37 9.30 -28.02 -14.61
CA ILE A 37 10.67 -28.14 -14.11
C ILE A 37 11.54 -28.89 -15.12
N CYS A 38 11.10 -30.07 -15.54
CA CYS A 38 11.82 -30.90 -16.51
C CYS A 38 12.01 -30.24 -17.87
N ARG A 39 11.19 -29.27 -18.28
CA ARG A 39 11.32 -28.60 -19.59
C ARG A 39 12.28 -27.41 -19.51
N ASN A 40 12.21 -26.64 -18.43
CA ASN A 40 12.88 -25.34 -18.36
C ASN A 40 14.17 -25.36 -17.53
N TYR A 41 14.35 -26.35 -16.64
CA TYR A 41 15.45 -26.37 -15.67
C TYR A 41 16.24 -27.70 -15.72
N ARG A 42 16.60 -28.15 -16.92
CA ARG A 42 17.37 -29.39 -17.16
C ARG A 42 18.88 -29.27 -16.83
N SER A 43 19.32 -28.19 -16.20
CA SER A 43 20.75 -27.95 -15.95
C SER A 43 21.30 -28.74 -14.76
N ASP A 44 22.59 -29.04 -14.77
CA ASP A 44 23.32 -29.63 -13.63
C ASP A 44 23.38 -28.71 -12.40
N LYS A 45 22.95 -27.45 -12.51
CA LYS A 45 22.92 -26.49 -11.41
C LYS A 45 21.64 -26.67 -10.57
N PRO A 46 21.76 -26.85 -9.24
CA PRO A 46 20.63 -26.79 -8.32
C PRO A 46 19.83 -25.49 -8.45
N MET A 47 18.52 -25.61 -8.62
CA MET A 47 17.57 -24.49 -8.63
C MET A 47 16.80 -24.43 -7.30
N ARG A 48 16.21 -23.27 -7.02
CA ARG A 48 15.30 -23.04 -5.89
C ARG A 48 13.90 -22.75 -6.42
N PHE A 49 12.89 -23.48 -5.94
CA PHE A 49 11.49 -23.30 -6.35
C PHE A 49 10.62 -22.96 -5.15
N ALA A 50 9.80 -21.92 -5.25
CA ALA A 50 8.74 -21.64 -4.28
C ALA A 50 7.42 -22.27 -4.76
N ILE A 51 6.78 -23.04 -3.89
CA ILE A 51 5.52 -23.76 -4.12
C ILE A 51 4.50 -23.23 -3.12
N LEU A 52 3.76 -22.20 -3.55
CA LEU A 52 2.90 -21.40 -2.67
C LEU A 52 1.46 -21.39 -3.20
N PRO A 53 0.43 -21.31 -2.34
CA PRO A 53 -0.93 -20.96 -2.76
C PRO A 53 -0.97 -19.59 -3.43
N ASN A 54 -1.98 -19.36 -4.29
CA ASN A 54 -2.27 -18.01 -4.78
C ASN A 54 -2.64 -17.09 -3.61
N ASP A 55 -2.38 -15.78 -3.73
CA ASP A 55 -2.59 -14.79 -2.67
C ASP A 55 -4.08 -14.45 -2.44
N ASN A 56 -4.84 -15.42 -1.96
CA ASN A 56 -6.24 -15.30 -1.59
C ASN A 56 -6.57 -16.14 -0.35
N SER A 57 -7.81 -16.08 0.11
CA SER A 57 -8.30 -16.84 1.26
C SER A 57 -8.87 -18.22 0.91
N VAL A 58 -8.80 -18.64 -0.36
CA VAL A 58 -9.42 -19.88 -0.82
C VAL A 58 -8.55 -21.06 -0.42
N VAL A 59 -9.15 -22.05 0.26
CA VAL A 59 -8.49 -23.32 0.59
C VAL A 59 -9.28 -24.49 0.00
N CYS A 60 -8.61 -25.35 -0.74
CA CYS A 60 -9.22 -26.55 -1.30
C CYS A 60 -9.72 -27.50 -0.21
N GLN A 61 -11.01 -27.84 -0.25
CA GLN A 61 -11.72 -28.73 0.66
C GLN A 61 -12.01 -30.11 0.02
N CYS A 62 -11.26 -30.52 -1.00
CA CYS A 62 -11.44 -31.88 -1.55
C CYS A 62 -11.01 -32.94 -0.51
N LYS A 63 -11.58 -34.15 -0.60
CA LYS A 63 -11.31 -35.24 0.36
C LYS A 63 -9.82 -35.44 0.68
N ARG A 64 -8.96 -35.50 -0.35
CA ARG A 64 -7.50 -35.66 -0.18
C ARG A 64 -6.84 -34.48 0.55
N CYS A 65 -7.27 -33.25 0.27
CA CYS A 65 -6.75 -32.06 0.96
C CYS A 65 -7.13 -32.05 2.43
N VAL A 66 -8.39 -32.38 2.74
CA VAL A 66 -8.88 -32.51 4.13
C VAL A 66 -8.15 -33.64 4.86
N GLU A 67 -7.91 -34.78 4.21
CA GLU A 67 -7.10 -35.88 4.75
C GLU A 67 -5.64 -35.47 5.02
N CYS A 68 -5.10 -34.51 4.27
CA CYS A 68 -3.77 -33.94 4.54
C CYS A 68 -3.78 -32.92 5.70
N GLY A 69 -4.94 -32.55 6.22
CA GLY A 69 -5.09 -31.60 7.33
C GLY A 69 -5.59 -30.21 6.93
N ASN A 70 -6.07 -30.00 5.70
CA ASN A 70 -6.64 -28.70 5.35
C ASN A 70 -7.89 -28.40 6.19
N THR A 71 -8.00 -27.16 6.66
CA THR A 71 -9.23 -26.58 7.21
C THR A 71 -9.81 -25.57 6.22
N LYS A 72 -10.92 -24.89 6.57
CA LYS A 72 -11.46 -23.81 5.72
C LYS A 72 -10.51 -22.62 5.54
N LEU A 73 -9.55 -22.44 6.46
CA LEU A 73 -8.64 -21.29 6.49
C LEU A 73 -7.17 -21.67 6.34
N ASP A 74 -6.83 -22.96 6.44
CA ASP A 74 -5.46 -23.45 6.42
C ASP A 74 -5.26 -24.55 5.37
N ALA A 75 -4.34 -24.30 4.44
CA ALA A 75 -3.92 -25.17 3.35
C ALA A 75 -2.57 -25.87 3.61
N SER A 76 -1.94 -25.65 4.77
CA SER A 76 -0.56 -26.07 5.06
C SER A 76 -0.34 -27.55 4.79
N GLY A 77 -1.26 -28.41 5.25
CA GLY A 77 -1.16 -29.86 5.09
C GLY A 77 -1.05 -30.33 3.63
N ALA A 78 -1.93 -29.84 2.76
CA ALA A 78 -1.89 -30.17 1.34
C ALA A 78 -0.65 -29.59 0.63
N VAL A 79 -0.20 -28.39 1.02
CA VAL A 79 1.00 -27.77 0.45
C VAL A 79 2.25 -28.55 0.83
N TYR A 80 2.40 -28.98 2.08
CA TYR A 80 3.49 -29.85 2.52
C TYR A 80 3.49 -31.18 1.77
N TYR A 81 2.32 -31.78 1.55
CA TYR A 81 2.19 -32.98 0.73
C TYR A 81 2.75 -32.78 -0.69
N MET A 82 2.42 -31.67 -1.37
CA MET A 82 2.98 -31.35 -2.69
C MET A 82 4.50 -31.16 -2.63
N LEU A 83 4.99 -30.41 -1.64
CA LEU A 83 6.40 -30.11 -1.43
C LEU A 83 7.23 -31.39 -1.26
N GLU A 84 6.76 -32.32 -0.43
CA GLU A 84 7.42 -33.61 -0.20
C GLU A 84 7.46 -34.51 -1.45
N ARG A 85 6.45 -34.44 -2.31
CA ARG A 85 6.47 -35.19 -3.58
C ARG A 85 7.52 -34.62 -4.54
N LEU A 86 7.64 -33.30 -4.60
CA LEU A 86 8.59 -32.61 -5.49
C LEU A 86 10.04 -32.81 -5.04
N THR A 87 10.30 -32.70 -3.74
CA THR A 87 11.63 -32.92 -3.15
C THR A 87 12.17 -34.33 -3.41
N LYS A 88 11.32 -35.37 -3.30
CA LYS A 88 11.67 -36.76 -3.62
C LYS A 88 11.97 -36.96 -5.10
N LEU A 89 11.22 -36.28 -5.97
CA LEU A 89 11.38 -36.41 -7.42
C LEU A 89 12.62 -35.66 -7.94
N PHE A 90 12.99 -34.55 -7.31
CA PHE A 90 14.07 -33.67 -7.72
C PHE A 90 15.05 -33.41 -6.55
N PRO A 91 15.81 -34.43 -6.11
CA PRO A 91 16.70 -34.31 -4.95
C PRO A 91 17.82 -33.27 -5.13
N GLN A 92 18.17 -32.94 -6.38
CA GLN A 92 19.16 -31.93 -6.73
C GLN A 92 18.67 -30.48 -6.62
N HIS A 93 17.36 -30.26 -6.44
CA HIS A 93 16.76 -28.93 -6.32
C HIS A 93 16.29 -28.66 -4.88
N LEU A 94 16.19 -27.38 -4.53
CA LEU A 94 15.60 -26.93 -3.28
C LEU A 94 14.17 -26.47 -3.51
N PHE A 95 13.27 -26.82 -2.60
CA PHE A 95 11.86 -26.42 -2.65
C PHE A 95 11.48 -25.67 -1.40
N PHE A 96 10.69 -24.61 -1.54
CA PHE A 96 10.24 -23.81 -0.43
C PHE A 96 8.72 -23.68 -0.45
N THR A 97 8.12 -23.77 0.72
CA THR A 97 6.74 -23.31 0.98
C THR A 97 6.78 -21.93 1.65
N SER A 98 5.63 -21.33 1.94
CA SER A 98 5.51 -20.12 2.76
C SER A 98 4.92 -20.43 4.13
N TYR A 99 5.17 -19.55 5.10
CA TYR A 99 4.30 -19.30 6.24
C TYR A 99 3.67 -17.92 6.04
N TYR A 100 2.54 -17.90 5.34
CA TYR A 100 1.82 -16.70 4.92
C TYR A 100 0.35 -17.03 4.61
N LYS A 101 -0.57 -16.19 5.10
CA LYS A 101 -2.01 -16.22 4.80
C LYS A 101 -2.64 -17.61 5.04
N THR A 102 -2.88 -18.39 3.99
CA THR A 102 -3.49 -19.73 4.07
C THR A 102 -2.49 -20.85 4.37
N THR A 103 -1.20 -20.55 4.51
CA THR A 103 -0.19 -21.48 5.02
C THR A 103 0.27 -21.00 6.39
N CYS A 104 -0.40 -21.44 7.45
CA CYS A 104 -0.28 -20.87 8.80
C CYS A 104 -0.08 -21.89 9.92
N SER A 105 0.12 -23.18 9.60
CA SER A 105 0.44 -24.21 10.59
C SER A 105 1.84 -24.78 10.37
N LEU A 106 2.56 -25.05 11.47
CA LEU A 106 3.81 -25.80 11.42
C LEU A 106 3.58 -27.23 10.88
N PRO A 107 4.55 -27.84 10.19
CA PRO A 107 4.40 -29.20 9.71
C PRO A 107 4.37 -30.18 10.90
N SER A 108 3.71 -31.32 10.74
CA SER A 108 3.63 -32.34 11.81
C SER A 108 4.93 -33.14 11.98
N ARG A 109 5.89 -32.96 11.08
CA ARG A 109 7.20 -33.62 11.07
C ARG A 109 8.24 -32.72 10.40
N PRO A 110 9.55 -32.92 10.65
CA PRO A 110 10.59 -32.20 9.95
C PRO A 110 10.44 -32.31 8.42
N LEU A 111 10.68 -31.19 7.72
CA LEU A 111 10.68 -31.15 6.27
C LEU A 111 11.90 -31.92 5.71
N PRO A 112 11.83 -32.42 4.48
CA PRO A 112 13.00 -33.00 3.80
C PRO A 112 14.22 -32.06 3.78
N ASP A 113 15.43 -32.60 3.73
CA ASP A 113 16.69 -31.81 3.76
C ASP A 113 16.82 -30.80 2.61
N ASN A 114 16.14 -31.03 1.49
CA ASN A 114 16.05 -30.12 0.34
C ASN A 114 14.74 -29.32 0.29
N ALA A 115 14.04 -29.21 1.43
CA ALA A 115 12.89 -28.32 1.63
C ALA A 115 13.16 -27.24 2.68
N GLY A 116 12.49 -26.11 2.52
CA GLY A 116 12.53 -24.97 3.43
C GLY A 116 11.23 -24.18 3.46
N VAL A 117 11.24 -23.07 4.18
CA VAL A 117 10.08 -22.16 4.32
C VAL A 117 10.50 -20.71 4.09
N LEU A 118 9.64 -19.93 3.45
CA LEU A 118 9.66 -18.46 3.46
C LEU A 118 8.67 -17.98 4.51
N VAL A 119 9.15 -17.52 5.66
CA VAL A 119 8.32 -16.96 6.73
C VAL A 119 8.06 -15.48 6.40
N SER A 120 6.79 -15.11 6.20
CA SER A 120 6.44 -13.72 5.90
C SER A 120 6.51 -12.86 7.17
N ALA A 121 7.17 -11.72 7.06
CA ALA A 121 7.28 -10.70 8.09
C ALA A 121 6.15 -9.65 8.00
N ILE A 122 5.05 -9.92 7.29
CA ILE A 122 3.97 -8.94 7.06
C ILE A 122 3.31 -8.47 8.37
N CYS A 123 3.26 -9.34 9.39
CA CYS A 123 2.73 -9.01 10.71
C CYS A 123 3.80 -8.50 11.68
N PHE A 124 5.07 -8.39 11.25
CA PHE A 124 6.14 -7.82 12.05
C PHE A 124 6.21 -6.32 11.73
N PRO A 125 5.93 -5.41 12.68
CA PRO A 125 5.91 -3.97 12.43
C PRO A 125 7.28 -3.41 12.03
N LEU A 126 7.32 -2.50 11.06
CA LEU A 126 8.57 -1.85 10.61
C LEU A 126 9.00 -0.81 11.65
N SER A 127 9.78 -1.25 12.64
CA SER A 127 10.34 -0.40 13.68
C SER A 127 11.75 -0.86 14.08
N THR A 128 12.49 0.03 14.74
CA THR A 128 13.75 -0.29 15.43
C THR A 128 13.56 -0.49 16.94
N ASP A 129 12.38 -0.19 17.46
CA ASP A 129 12.06 -0.45 18.86
C ASP A 129 11.75 -1.93 19.08
N CYS A 130 12.12 -2.45 20.25
CA CYS A 130 11.77 -3.80 20.67
C CYS A 130 10.27 -3.87 20.99
N THR A 131 9.49 -4.53 20.13
CA THR A 131 8.03 -4.69 20.32
C THR A 131 7.65 -6.12 20.72
N PRO A 132 6.46 -6.35 21.29
CA PRO A 132 5.95 -7.71 21.52
C PRO A 132 5.95 -8.57 20.25
N GLU A 133 5.58 -7.98 19.11
CA GLU A 133 5.53 -8.64 17.79
C GLU A 133 6.93 -9.07 17.31
N GLU A 134 7.99 -8.32 17.66
CA GLU A 134 9.37 -8.78 17.43
C GLU A 134 9.63 -10.11 18.16
N GLY A 135 9.25 -10.19 19.45
CA GLY A 135 9.39 -11.40 20.25
C GLY A 135 8.59 -12.58 19.69
N GLU A 136 7.36 -12.32 19.25
CA GLU A 136 6.51 -13.32 18.59
C GLU A 136 7.12 -13.83 17.28
N PHE A 137 7.63 -12.92 16.45
CA PHE A 137 8.27 -13.28 15.18
C PHE A 137 9.54 -14.10 15.40
N MET A 138 10.38 -13.69 16.36
CA MET A 138 11.61 -14.42 16.71
C MET A 138 11.30 -15.79 17.32
N HIS A 139 10.23 -15.90 18.11
CA HIS A 139 9.74 -17.19 18.60
C HIS A 139 9.27 -18.09 17.45
N LEU A 140 8.52 -17.56 16.49
CA LEU A 140 8.08 -18.29 15.30
C LEU A 140 9.26 -18.82 14.48
N LEU A 141 10.30 -18.01 14.25
CA LEU A 141 11.52 -18.46 13.57
C LEU A 141 12.22 -19.59 14.34
N LYS A 142 12.27 -19.49 15.67
CA LYS A 142 12.82 -20.55 16.52
C LYS A 142 12.02 -21.84 16.41
N GLN A 143 10.68 -21.78 16.44
CA GLN A 143 9.83 -22.97 16.25
C GLN A 143 10.08 -23.62 14.89
N TRP A 144 10.16 -22.82 13.82
CA TRP A 144 10.47 -23.33 12.48
C TRP A 144 11.83 -24.04 12.39
N SER A 145 12.80 -23.65 13.21
CA SER A 145 14.14 -24.25 13.21
C SER A 145 14.16 -25.72 13.65
N GLU A 146 13.13 -26.16 14.36
CA GLU A 146 12.93 -27.57 14.73
C GLU A 146 12.49 -28.43 13.52
N TYR A 147 11.92 -27.80 12.48
CA TYR A 147 11.35 -28.49 11.33
C TYR A 147 12.19 -28.35 10.06
N THR A 148 13.01 -27.32 9.94
CA THR A 148 13.95 -27.16 8.81
C THR A 148 15.11 -26.24 9.17
N SER A 149 16.29 -26.53 8.64
CA SER A 149 17.44 -25.62 8.69
C SER A 149 17.44 -24.55 7.58
N ARG A 150 16.45 -24.57 6.68
CA ARG A 150 16.34 -23.69 5.51
C ARG A 150 15.20 -22.70 5.66
N ILE A 151 15.33 -21.84 6.67
CA ILE A 151 14.39 -20.75 6.91
C ILE A 151 14.85 -19.52 6.14
N TYR A 152 13.99 -19.04 5.25
CA TYR A 152 14.12 -17.73 4.62
C TYR A 152 13.04 -16.82 5.19
N VAL A 153 13.31 -15.51 5.23
CA VAL A 153 12.31 -14.50 5.59
C VAL A 153 11.86 -13.77 4.32
N TRP A 154 10.55 -13.57 4.17
CA TRP A 154 9.97 -12.66 3.17
C TRP A 154 9.58 -11.37 3.89
N ASP A 155 10.31 -10.29 3.62
CA ASP A 155 10.13 -8.98 4.24
C ASP A 155 9.86 -7.88 3.18
N TYR A 156 9.49 -6.67 3.60
CA TYR A 156 8.90 -5.63 2.76
C TYR A 156 9.62 -4.29 2.94
N ILE A 157 10.10 -3.69 1.83
CA ILE A 157 11.00 -2.52 1.83
C ILE A 157 10.37 -1.25 1.22
N ASN A 158 9.05 -1.22 1.07
CA ASN A 158 8.32 -0.12 0.43
C ASN A 158 6.97 0.14 1.13
N ASN A 159 6.47 1.37 0.98
CA ASN A 159 5.04 1.66 1.01
C ASN A 159 4.45 1.26 -0.35
N PHE A 160 3.43 0.40 -0.36
CA PHE A 160 2.79 -0.15 -1.56
C PHE A 160 1.67 0.74 -2.10
N ASP A 161 1.18 1.70 -1.31
CA ASP A 161 0.26 2.74 -1.79
C ASP A 161 1.00 3.91 -2.47
N ASP A 162 2.28 4.10 -2.17
CA ASP A 162 3.08 5.18 -2.74
C ASP A 162 4.57 4.78 -2.85
N TYR A 163 4.98 4.45 -4.07
CA TYR A 163 6.36 4.16 -4.42
C TYR A 163 7.23 5.40 -4.61
N PHE A 164 6.64 6.59 -4.73
CA PHE A 164 7.30 7.83 -5.12
C PHE A 164 7.73 8.68 -3.93
N THR A 165 6.94 8.73 -2.87
CA THR A 165 7.41 9.26 -1.59
C THR A 165 8.59 8.40 -1.12
N PRO A 166 9.78 8.99 -0.88
CA PRO A 166 10.92 8.23 -0.37
C PRO A 166 10.51 7.46 0.89
N PHE A 167 10.86 6.18 0.97
CA PHE A 167 10.54 5.32 2.12
C PHE A 167 11.82 4.92 2.84
N PRO A 168 11.96 5.22 4.16
CA PRO A 168 13.19 4.99 4.91
C PRO A 168 13.24 3.56 5.41
N VAL A 169 14.34 2.87 5.16
CA VAL A 169 14.45 1.42 5.40
C VAL A 169 15.77 0.99 6.01
N PHE A 170 16.80 1.83 6.03
CA PHE A 170 18.16 1.36 6.35
C PHE A 170 18.33 1.00 7.81
N SER A 171 17.89 1.87 8.72
CA SER A 171 17.96 1.62 10.16
C SER A 171 17.14 0.40 10.57
N ILE A 172 15.89 0.31 10.09
CA ILE A 172 14.97 -0.79 10.36
C ILE A 172 15.51 -2.11 9.82
N PHE A 173 15.92 -2.16 8.54
CA PHE A 173 16.42 -3.40 7.95
C PHE A 173 17.77 -3.80 8.54
N GLN A 174 18.62 -2.86 8.93
CA GLN A 174 19.85 -3.22 9.64
C GLN A 174 19.53 -3.96 10.96
N HIS A 175 18.60 -3.43 11.76
CA HIS A 175 18.12 -4.07 12.99
C HIS A 175 17.55 -5.47 12.71
N ARG A 176 16.62 -5.58 11.75
CA ARG A 176 16.00 -6.85 11.39
C ARG A 176 16.99 -7.89 10.87
N LEU A 177 17.95 -7.48 10.03
CA LEU A 177 18.96 -8.39 9.51
C LEU A 177 19.86 -8.97 10.62
N ARG A 178 20.14 -8.19 11.67
CA ARG A 178 20.83 -8.69 12.87
C ARG A 178 19.99 -9.74 13.59
N LEU A 179 18.71 -9.47 13.81
CA LEU A 179 17.78 -10.43 14.42
C LEU A 179 17.70 -11.72 13.59
N TYR A 180 17.53 -11.61 12.27
CA TYR A 180 17.43 -12.76 11.38
C TYR A 180 18.73 -13.59 11.40
N ALA A 181 19.89 -12.94 11.40
CA ALA A 181 21.18 -13.62 11.54
C ALA A 181 21.30 -14.37 12.88
N GLN A 182 20.86 -13.76 13.98
CA GLN A 182 20.83 -14.39 15.31
C GLN A 182 19.87 -15.60 15.37
N ALA A 183 18.74 -15.54 14.67
CA ALA A 183 17.79 -16.65 14.52
C ALA A 183 18.27 -17.76 13.56
N GLY A 184 19.44 -17.61 12.93
CA GLY A 184 19.98 -18.60 12.00
C GLY A 184 19.31 -18.64 10.62
N VAL A 185 18.55 -17.60 10.26
CA VAL A 185 17.93 -17.43 8.94
C VAL A 185 19.00 -17.52 7.84
N LYS A 186 18.66 -18.21 6.74
CA LYS A 186 19.60 -18.51 5.63
C LYS A 186 19.41 -17.65 4.39
N GLY A 187 18.36 -16.84 4.35
CA GLY A 187 18.09 -15.93 3.24
C GLY A 187 16.96 -14.96 3.56
N VAL A 188 16.99 -13.80 2.92
CA VAL A 188 15.93 -12.79 3.04
C VAL A 188 15.50 -12.40 1.63
N PHE A 189 14.21 -12.49 1.36
CA PHE A 189 13.59 -11.91 0.17
C PHE A 189 12.98 -10.56 0.57
N MET A 190 13.60 -9.49 0.09
CA MET A 190 13.12 -8.11 0.31
C MET A 190 12.19 -7.72 -0.83
N ASN A 191 10.90 -7.69 -0.54
CA ASN A 191 9.83 -7.35 -1.47
C ASN A 191 9.70 -5.83 -1.62
N GLY A 192 9.83 -5.34 -2.86
CA GLY A 192 9.69 -3.93 -3.22
C GLY A 192 8.68 -3.75 -4.34
N SER A 193 8.85 -2.73 -5.18
CA SER A 193 7.90 -2.35 -6.24
C SER A 193 7.86 -3.26 -7.49
N GLY A 194 8.50 -4.43 -7.46
CA GLY A 194 8.55 -5.34 -8.61
C GLY A 194 9.19 -4.70 -9.85
N ALA A 195 8.41 -4.57 -10.92
CA ALA A 195 8.85 -3.93 -12.17
C ALA A 195 8.65 -2.40 -12.18
N ASP A 196 7.83 -1.89 -11.28
CA ASP A 196 7.51 -0.47 -11.21
C ASP A 196 8.65 0.33 -10.55
N TYR A 197 8.72 1.61 -10.91
CA TYR A 197 9.71 2.51 -10.35
C TYR A 197 9.36 2.87 -8.91
N SER A 198 10.38 2.86 -8.04
CA SER A 198 10.30 3.42 -6.69
C SER A 198 11.44 4.41 -6.47
N THR A 199 11.16 5.52 -5.77
CA THR A 199 12.17 6.53 -5.49
C THR A 199 13.34 5.93 -4.72
N PHE A 200 14.54 6.27 -5.17
CA PHE A 200 15.81 5.74 -4.64
C PHE A 200 15.99 4.22 -4.71
N TYR A 201 15.24 3.48 -5.55
CA TYR A 201 15.35 2.01 -5.60
C TYR A 201 16.80 1.49 -5.79
N ARG A 202 17.63 2.15 -6.62
CA ARG A 202 19.03 1.76 -6.84
C ARG A 202 19.88 1.92 -5.58
N LEU A 203 19.65 3.01 -4.86
CA LEU A 203 20.32 3.32 -3.61
C LEU A 203 19.89 2.29 -2.55
N LYS A 204 18.57 2.08 -2.38
CA LYS A 204 18.02 1.06 -1.49
C LYS A 204 18.62 -0.33 -1.74
N ILE A 205 18.56 -0.81 -2.99
CA ILE A 205 19.09 -2.13 -3.38
C ILE A 205 20.59 -2.23 -3.08
N HIS A 206 21.38 -1.20 -3.39
CA HIS A 206 22.82 -1.24 -3.15
C HIS A 206 23.16 -1.38 -1.66
N ILE A 207 22.60 -0.49 -0.84
CA ILE A 207 22.88 -0.47 0.61
C ILE A 207 22.32 -1.73 1.28
N LEU A 208 21.08 -2.12 0.99
CA LEU A 208 20.47 -3.32 1.56
C LEU A 208 21.20 -4.61 1.15
N SER A 209 21.77 -4.67 -0.06
CA SER A 209 22.60 -5.83 -0.47
C SER A 209 23.89 -5.93 0.34
N LEU A 210 24.51 -4.80 0.68
CA LEU A 210 25.71 -4.76 1.53
C LEU A 210 25.35 -5.15 2.97
N LEU A 211 24.25 -4.64 3.51
CA LEU A 211 23.74 -5.01 4.84
C LEU A 211 23.33 -6.49 4.91
N LEU A 212 22.75 -7.04 3.84
CA LEU A 212 22.43 -8.46 3.76
C LEU A 212 23.68 -9.35 3.84
N SER A 213 24.81 -8.88 3.29
CA SER A 213 26.10 -9.57 3.41
C SER A 213 26.78 -9.34 4.76
N ASN A 214 26.60 -8.16 5.36
CA ASN A 214 27.17 -7.80 6.66
C ASN A 214 26.21 -6.86 7.42
N PRO A 215 25.35 -7.40 8.31
CA PRO A 215 24.41 -6.59 9.08
C PRO A 215 25.08 -5.59 10.04
N GLU A 216 26.36 -5.77 10.35
CA GLU A 216 27.13 -4.87 11.21
C GLU A 216 27.73 -3.67 10.48
N ALA A 217 27.64 -3.60 9.15
CA ALA A 217 28.17 -2.48 8.38
C ALA A 217 27.38 -1.19 8.66
N GLU A 218 28.06 -0.05 8.81
CA GLU A 218 27.39 1.23 9.03
C GLU A 218 26.78 1.77 7.72
N TRP A 219 25.45 1.93 7.67
CA TRP A 219 24.78 2.34 6.44
C TRP A 219 25.06 3.81 6.05
N ARG A 220 25.38 4.70 7.00
CA ARG A 220 25.64 6.13 6.72
C ARG A 220 26.92 6.34 5.87
N PRO A 221 28.07 5.74 6.21
CA PRO A 221 29.24 5.75 5.32
C PRO A 221 28.94 5.18 3.93
N LEU A 222 28.23 4.05 3.86
CA LEU A 222 27.87 3.42 2.58
C LEU A 222 26.97 4.33 1.72
N LEU A 223 26.02 5.02 2.33
CA LEU A 223 25.17 6.02 1.69
C LEU A 223 26.00 7.16 1.12
N ARG A 224 26.91 7.74 1.91
CA ARG A 224 27.78 8.85 1.48
C ARG A 224 28.67 8.45 0.30
N GLU A 225 29.26 7.25 0.35
CA GLU A 225 30.08 6.71 -0.73
C GLU A 225 29.26 6.53 -2.01
N PHE A 226 28.10 5.86 -1.92
CA PHE A 226 27.21 5.68 -3.06
C PHE A 226 26.77 7.02 -3.68
N CYS A 227 26.38 7.98 -2.84
CA CYS A 227 25.95 9.29 -3.30
C CYS A 227 27.07 10.03 -4.03
N ARG A 228 28.29 10.07 -3.45
CA ARG A 228 29.46 10.72 -4.08
C ARG A 228 29.80 10.11 -5.44
N GLU A 229 29.71 8.79 -5.57
CA GLU A 229 30.06 8.10 -6.81
C GLU A 229 28.98 8.17 -7.90
N ARG A 230 27.71 8.08 -7.50
CA ARG A 230 26.57 7.98 -8.43
C ARG A 230 25.92 9.32 -8.74
N TYR A 231 26.06 10.29 -7.86
CA TYR A 231 25.48 11.62 -7.96
C TYR A 231 26.55 12.70 -7.65
N PRO A 232 27.57 12.89 -8.52
CA PRO A 232 28.64 13.86 -8.26
C PRO A 232 28.18 15.30 -8.01
N VAL A 233 27.02 15.72 -8.53
CA VAL A 233 26.48 17.07 -8.36
C VAL A 233 25.43 17.10 -7.24
N THR A 234 24.54 16.11 -7.20
CA THR A 234 23.36 16.09 -6.33
C THR A 234 23.50 15.20 -5.08
N GLY A 235 24.65 14.54 -4.92
CA GLY A 235 24.85 13.51 -3.91
C GLY A 235 24.77 14.00 -2.46
N GLU A 236 25.21 15.23 -2.18
CA GLU A 236 25.10 15.83 -0.86
C GLU A 236 23.62 16.05 -0.47
N ALA A 237 22.83 16.66 -1.37
CA ALA A 237 21.40 16.89 -1.15
C ALA A 237 20.62 15.59 -0.92
N ILE A 238 20.89 14.55 -1.71
CA ILE A 238 20.27 13.23 -1.53
C ILE A 238 20.68 12.61 -0.20
N CYS A 239 21.97 12.64 0.13
CA CYS A 239 22.49 12.01 1.35
C CYS A 239 21.90 12.67 2.61
N ASP A 240 21.89 14.00 2.65
CA ASP A 240 21.40 14.75 3.81
C ASP A 240 19.90 14.55 4.01
N PHE A 241 19.12 14.53 2.92
CA PHE A 241 17.69 14.24 3.00
C PHE A 241 17.41 12.83 3.54
N VAL A 242 18.04 11.81 2.96
CA VAL A 242 17.87 10.40 3.40
C VAL A 242 18.28 10.23 4.86
N ILE A 243 19.36 10.89 5.30
CA ILE A 243 19.80 10.87 6.70
C ILE A 243 18.72 11.46 7.62
N LYS A 244 18.19 12.65 7.29
CA LYS A 244 17.13 13.28 8.09
C LYS A 244 15.87 12.43 8.17
N GLN A 245 15.54 11.75 7.08
CA GLN A 245 14.42 10.83 7.00
C GLN A 245 14.59 9.66 7.99
N GLU A 246 15.75 9.00 7.97
CA GLU A 246 16.08 7.89 8.88
C GLU A 246 16.20 8.35 10.36
N ASP A 247 16.70 9.57 10.59
CA ASP A 247 16.76 10.18 11.92
C ASP A 247 15.35 10.44 12.47
N MET A 248 14.42 10.90 11.63
CA MET A 248 13.03 11.14 12.02
C MET A 248 12.35 9.84 12.47
N VAL A 249 12.47 8.76 11.70
CA VAL A 249 11.94 7.43 12.07
C VAL A 249 12.41 7.01 13.47
N SER A 250 13.72 7.17 13.72
CA SER A 250 14.33 6.82 15.00
C SER A 250 13.83 7.66 16.17
N SER A 251 13.36 8.88 15.90
CA SER A 251 12.87 9.83 16.91
C SER A 251 11.37 9.71 17.21
N VAL A 252 10.55 9.46 16.19
CA VAL A 252 9.08 9.42 16.30
C VAL A 252 8.61 8.11 16.93
N LYS A 253 9.36 7.01 16.77
CA LYS A 253 9.05 5.69 17.36
C LYS A 253 7.69 5.10 16.97
N THR A 254 7.05 5.66 15.95
CA THR A 254 5.87 5.05 15.32
C THR A 254 6.33 4.07 14.25
N PRO A 255 5.86 2.82 14.25
CA PRO A 255 6.15 1.88 13.18
C PRO A 255 5.73 2.42 11.81
N LEU A 256 6.52 2.12 10.78
CA LEU A 256 6.13 2.43 9.40
C LEU A 256 5.03 1.48 8.95
N ALA A 257 4.02 1.99 8.24
CA ALA A 257 3.02 1.15 7.60
C ALA A 257 3.46 0.78 6.18
N LEU A 258 3.08 -0.43 5.76
CA LEU A 258 3.30 -0.90 4.38
C LEU A 258 2.31 -0.29 3.39
N TYR A 259 1.20 0.25 3.90
CA TYR A 259 0.10 0.84 3.16
C TYR A 259 -0.32 2.10 3.91
N GLU A 260 0.09 3.27 3.42
CA GLU A 260 -0.19 4.55 4.07
C GLU A 260 -0.18 5.72 3.09
N GLY A 261 -0.93 6.76 3.46
CA GLY A 261 -0.97 8.04 2.77
C GLY A 261 0.07 9.04 3.26
N ILE A 262 0.18 10.14 2.51
CA ILE A 262 1.09 11.25 2.78
C ILE A 262 0.91 11.86 4.18
N SER A 263 -0.32 11.90 4.71
CA SER A 263 -0.61 12.42 6.05
C SER A 263 0.07 11.62 7.16
N THR A 264 0.18 10.31 7.00
CA THR A 264 0.92 9.43 7.91
C THR A 264 2.42 9.61 7.71
N ALA A 265 2.89 9.61 6.47
CA ALA A 265 4.30 9.82 6.12
C ALA A 265 4.86 11.11 6.76
N VAL A 266 4.16 12.24 6.67
CA VAL A 266 4.58 13.53 7.27
C VAL A 266 4.72 13.45 8.80
N LYS A 267 3.93 12.60 9.46
CA LYS A 267 4.00 12.42 10.92
C LYS A 267 5.11 11.47 11.33
N THR A 268 5.46 10.50 10.48
CA THR A 268 6.34 9.37 10.84
C THR A 268 7.76 9.52 10.32
N TYR A 269 7.96 9.98 9.09
CA TYR A 269 9.28 10.01 8.48
C TYR A 269 9.54 11.07 7.41
N LEU A 270 8.55 11.80 6.93
CA LEU A 270 8.72 12.78 5.87
C LEU A 270 8.80 14.20 6.48
N PRO A 271 10.00 14.71 6.79
CA PRO A 271 10.16 16.08 7.29
C PRO A 271 9.79 17.05 6.16
N ALA A 272 8.57 17.62 6.22
CA ALA A 272 7.94 18.27 5.07
C ALA A 272 8.73 19.49 4.55
N GLU A 273 9.23 20.36 5.44
CA GLU A 273 10.01 21.54 5.04
C GLU A 273 11.34 21.13 4.38
N GLU A 274 12.02 20.15 4.96
CA GLU A 274 13.26 19.60 4.45
C GLU A 274 13.08 18.84 3.14
N PHE A 275 11.95 18.15 2.97
CA PHE A 275 11.59 17.50 1.71
C PHE A 275 11.36 18.55 0.61
N ILE A 276 10.60 19.62 0.89
CA ILE A 276 10.38 20.71 -0.07
C ILE A 276 11.70 21.35 -0.47
N LYS A 277 12.57 21.63 0.51
CA LYS A 277 13.92 22.15 0.23
C LYS A 277 14.71 21.17 -0.66
N PHE A 278 14.77 19.90 -0.29
CA PHE A 278 15.47 18.85 -1.04
C PHE A 278 14.97 18.77 -2.49
N HIS A 279 13.67 18.74 -2.70
CA HIS A 279 13.08 18.67 -4.04
C HIS A 279 13.47 19.90 -4.88
N ASN A 280 13.39 21.10 -4.31
CA ASN A 280 13.79 22.33 -4.98
C ASN A 280 15.29 22.36 -5.30
N ASP A 281 16.14 21.87 -4.39
CA ASP A 281 17.59 21.74 -4.63
C ASP A 281 17.86 20.79 -5.80
N LEU A 282 17.14 19.66 -5.92
CA LEU A 282 17.27 18.76 -7.06
C LEU A 282 16.91 19.44 -8.38
N LEU A 283 15.80 20.18 -8.42
CA LEU A 283 15.39 20.92 -9.62
C LEU A 283 16.38 22.02 -9.99
N TYR A 284 16.94 22.71 -9.00
CA TYR A 284 17.94 23.75 -9.19
C TYR A 284 19.26 23.20 -9.76
N LEU A 285 19.71 22.05 -9.24
CA LEU A 285 20.95 21.40 -9.65
C LEU A 285 20.83 20.57 -10.94
N LEU A 286 19.60 20.19 -11.34
CA LEU A 286 19.35 19.34 -12.50
C LEU A 286 20.08 19.80 -13.78
N PRO A 287 20.11 21.09 -14.16
CA PRO A 287 20.83 21.56 -15.35
C PRO A 287 22.35 21.33 -15.32
N GLU A 288 22.95 21.18 -14.14
CA GLU A 288 24.40 20.96 -13.97
C GLU A 288 24.79 19.47 -14.08
N THR A 289 23.83 18.58 -13.85
CA THR A 289 24.03 17.12 -13.93
C THR A 289 24.24 16.64 -15.37
N LYS A 290 24.97 15.53 -15.55
CA LYS A 290 25.22 14.93 -16.88
C LYS A 290 25.07 13.42 -16.89
N GLY A 291 24.82 12.85 -18.07
CA GLY A 291 24.87 11.41 -18.31
C GLY A 291 23.91 10.60 -17.43
N ARG A 292 24.43 9.63 -16.67
CA ARG A 292 23.63 8.73 -15.83
C ARG A 292 23.01 9.43 -14.61
N GLU A 293 23.71 10.43 -14.06
CA GLU A 293 23.20 11.22 -12.94
C GLU A 293 21.96 11.99 -13.42
N HIS A 294 22.07 12.74 -14.52
CA HIS A 294 20.97 13.53 -15.08
C HIS A 294 19.69 12.72 -15.23
N LYS A 295 19.76 11.58 -15.94
CA LYS A 295 18.60 10.69 -16.13
C LYS A 295 18.02 10.15 -14.82
N SER A 296 18.85 9.98 -13.79
CA SER A 296 18.40 9.50 -12.49
C SER A 296 17.72 10.62 -11.71
N ILE A 297 18.25 11.85 -11.76
CA ILE A 297 17.67 13.02 -11.11
C ILE A 297 16.39 13.46 -11.80
N GLU A 298 16.27 13.40 -13.13
CA GLU A 298 14.99 13.62 -13.82
C GLU A 298 13.88 12.70 -13.27
N LYS A 299 14.18 11.40 -13.10
CA LYS A 299 13.24 10.42 -12.54
C LYS A 299 12.91 10.68 -11.07
N ILE A 300 13.92 11.00 -10.25
CA ILE A 300 13.72 11.31 -8.83
C ILE A 300 12.91 12.60 -8.68
N SER A 301 13.25 13.66 -9.41
CA SER A 301 12.53 14.93 -9.41
C SER A 301 11.08 14.74 -9.83
N ARG A 302 10.81 13.98 -10.90
CA ARG A 302 9.43 13.69 -11.32
C ARG A 302 8.63 12.95 -10.25
N ALA A 303 9.19 11.89 -9.67
CA ALA A 303 8.50 11.13 -8.63
C ALA A 303 8.24 12.00 -7.39
N THR A 304 9.24 12.75 -6.95
CA THR A 304 9.13 13.65 -5.79
C THR A 304 8.25 14.88 -6.04
N SER A 305 7.99 15.28 -7.29
CA SER A 305 6.98 16.30 -7.62
C SER A 305 5.57 15.85 -7.20
N LEU A 306 5.26 14.55 -7.23
CA LEU A 306 3.97 14.03 -6.77
C LEU A 306 3.81 14.25 -5.26
N THR A 307 4.81 13.83 -4.47
CA THR A 307 4.85 14.06 -3.03
C THR A 307 4.79 15.55 -2.68
N HIS A 308 5.55 16.41 -3.39
CA HIS A 308 5.51 17.86 -3.15
C HIS A 308 4.14 18.45 -3.47
N LEU A 309 3.51 17.99 -4.55
CA LEU A 309 2.17 18.39 -4.93
C LEU A 309 1.14 18.03 -3.84
N GLU A 310 1.24 16.85 -3.22
CA GLU A 310 0.40 16.50 -2.07
C GLU A 310 0.65 17.39 -0.85
N LEU A 311 1.91 17.72 -0.53
CA LEU A 311 2.21 18.67 0.57
C LEU A 311 1.60 20.05 0.32
N LYS A 312 1.59 20.52 -0.94
CA LYS A 312 0.91 21.76 -1.33
C LYS A 312 -0.60 21.66 -1.19
N ARG A 313 -1.19 20.52 -1.56
CA ARG A 313 -2.62 20.25 -1.40
C ARG A 313 -3.03 20.26 0.07
N MET A 314 -2.28 19.56 0.94
CA MET A 314 -2.52 19.55 2.39
C MET A 314 -2.45 20.95 3.01
N ALA A 315 -1.62 21.84 2.46
CA ALA A 315 -1.52 23.23 2.88
C ALA A 315 -2.59 24.15 2.26
N ALA A 316 -3.53 23.60 1.49
CA ALA A 316 -4.52 24.33 0.69
C ALA A 316 -3.92 25.40 -0.24
N ASP A 317 -2.67 25.22 -0.68
CA ASP A 317 -1.93 26.12 -1.58
C ASP A 317 -2.24 25.79 -3.05
N THR A 318 -3.41 26.22 -3.55
CA THR A 318 -3.85 25.92 -4.92
C THR A 318 -2.91 26.49 -5.99
N VAL A 319 -2.27 27.64 -5.72
CA VAL A 319 -1.28 28.24 -6.64
C VAL A 319 -0.02 27.39 -6.70
N GLY A 320 0.48 26.95 -5.55
CA GLY A 320 1.60 26.01 -5.47
C GLY A 320 1.29 24.67 -6.13
N CYS A 321 0.07 24.15 -5.97
CA CYS A 321 -0.39 22.96 -6.66
C CYS A 321 -0.35 23.11 -8.19
N GLU A 322 -0.83 24.24 -8.73
CA GLU A 322 -0.78 24.50 -10.17
C GLU A 322 0.65 24.56 -10.70
N GLN A 323 1.55 25.21 -9.97
CA GLN A 323 2.97 25.30 -10.33
C GLN A 323 3.62 23.91 -10.35
N MET A 324 3.41 23.12 -9.29
CA MET A 324 4.02 21.79 -9.16
C MET A 324 3.40 20.78 -10.13
N LEU A 325 2.10 20.88 -10.43
CA LEU A 325 1.46 20.06 -11.46
C LEU A 325 2.05 20.32 -12.84
N ASN A 326 2.32 21.58 -13.18
CA ASN A 326 2.99 21.92 -14.44
C ASN A 326 4.42 21.36 -14.49
N GLU A 327 5.13 21.38 -13.36
CA GLU A 327 6.47 20.79 -13.25
C GLU A 327 6.43 19.26 -13.46
N LEU A 328 5.50 18.57 -12.81
CA LEU A 328 5.28 17.13 -13.00
C LEU A 328 5.01 16.78 -14.48
N ILE A 329 4.22 17.61 -15.17
CA ILE A 329 3.93 17.45 -16.61
C ILE A 329 5.17 17.73 -17.47
N ARG A 330 5.96 18.74 -17.10
CA ARG A 330 7.17 19.15 -17.83
C ARG A 330 8.24 18.06 -17.85
N LEU A 331 8.38 17.30 -16.76
CA LEU A 331 9.34 16.20 -16.63
C LEU A 331 8.85 14.91 -17.35
N SER A 332 8.29 15.02 -18.55
CA SER A 332 7.68 13.89 -19.29
C SER A 332 8.71 12.96 -19.95
N ASP A 333 8.38 11.64 -19.94
CA ASP A 333 9.01 10.44 -20.58
C ASP A 333 10.28 9.76 -19.96
N LEU A 334 10.49 8.42 -19.89
CA LEU A 334 9.82 7.17 -20.36
C LEU A 334 9.94 6.05 -19.26
N ASP A 335 8.94 5.17 -19.15
CA ASP A 335 8.84 3.96 -18.28
C ASP A 335 8.37 4.11 -16.82
N ILE A 336 7.88 5.28 -16.38
CA ILE A 336 7.24 5.43 -15.06
C ILE A 336 5.74 5.66 -15.27
N ILE A 337 4.94 4.62 -15.11
CA ILE A 337 3.50 4.63 -15.38
C ILE A 337 2.71 4.67 -14.07
N ALA A 338 2.94 3.67 -13.21
CA ALA A 338 2.25 3.52 -11.95
C ALA A 338 3.10 4.01 -10.77
N TYR A 339 2.44 4.49 -9.72
CA TYR A 339 3.06 4.92 -8.48
C TYR A 339 2.66 4.07 -7.27
N SER A 340 1.80 3.07 -7.44
CA SER A 340 1.33 2.16 -6.39
C SER A 340 1.20 0.72 -6.89
N GLU A 341 1.10 -0.24 -5.97
CA GLU A 341 0.86 -1.67 -6.26
C GLU A 341 -0.47 -1.92 -6.97
N ALA A 342 -1.48 -1.10 -6.68
CA ALA A 342 -2.79 -1.18 -7.30
C ALA A 342 -2.81 -0.72 -8.77
N GLY A 343 -1.70 -0.18 -9.27
CA GLY A 343 -1.55 0.27 -10.64
C GLY A 343 -2.11 1.67 -10.90
N GLU A 344 -2.25 2.51 -9.88
CA GLU A 344 -2.66 3.91 -10.05
C GLU A 344 -1.60 4.66 -10.85
N THR A 345 -2.05 5.46 -11.83
CA THR A 345 -1.16 6.04 -12.84
C THR A 345 -0.93 7.54 -12.61
N ILE A 346 0.21 8.04 -13.09
CA ILE A 346 0.46 9.49 -13.12
C ILE A 346 -0.60 10.23 -13.96
N GLU A 347 -1.10 9.61 -15.03
CA GLU A 347 -2.11 10.22 -15.89
C GLU A 347 -3.44 10.43 -15.17
N SER A 348 -3.95 9.39 -14.50
CA SER A 348 -5.18 9.50 -13.70
C SER A 348 -5.03 10.55 -12.61
N TYR A 349 -3.87 10.56 -11.94
CA TYR A 349 -3.55 11.53 -10.90
C TYR A 349 -3.53 12.98 -11.40
N VAL A 350 -2.87 13.24 -12.54
CA VAL A 350 -2.85 14.57 -13.18
C VAL A 350 -4.26 15.03 -13.58
N ASN A 351 -5.09 14.11 -14.08
CA ASN A 351 -6.46 14.42 -14.45
C ASN A 351 -7.33 14.78 -13.23
N ASP A 352 -7.18 14.04 -12.12
CA ASP A 352 -7.86 14.36 -10.87
C ASP A 352 -7.45 15.73 -10.33
N TYR A 353 -6.15 16.05 -10.35
CA TYR A 353 -5.66 17.37 -9.94
C TYR A 353 -6.21 18.51 -10.79
N ARG A 354 -6.25 18.34 -12.13
CA ARG A 354 -6.85 19.34 -13.03
C ARG A 354 -8.32 19.56 -12.73
N TYR A 355 -9.05 18.51 -12.37
CA TYR A 355 -10.44 18.61 -11.97
C TYR A 355 -10.59 19.35 -10.63
N MET A 356 -9.84 18.94 -9.61
CA MET A 356 -9.83 19.56 -8.28
C MET A 356 -9.52 21.06 -8.37
N LEU A 357 -8.46 21.46 -9.09
CA LEU A 357 -8.06 22.86 -9.22
C LEU A 357 -9.10 23.71 -9.95
N ARG A 358 -9.76 23.15 -10.97
CA ARG A 358 -10.87 23.82 -11.65
C ARG A 358 -12.04 24.05 -10.71
N HIS A 359 -12.45 23.01 -9.98
CA HIS A 359 -13.52 23.08 -8.99
C HIS A 359 -13.21 24.13 -7.91
N ALA A 360 -11.99 24.10 -7.35
CA ALA A 360 -11.56 25.06 -6.34
C ALA A 360 -11.62 26.52 -6.83
N ARG A 361 -11.34 26.78 -8.12
CA ARG A 361 -11.52 28.11 -8.73
C ARG A 361 -12.98 28.49 -8.90
N GLU A 362 -13.85 27.54 -9.26
CA GLU A 362 -15.29 27.76 -9.45
C GLU A 362 -16.02 28.07 -8.14
N THR A 363 -15.58 27.46 -7.03
CA THR A 363 -16.15 27.61 -5.69
C THR A 363 -15.42 28.62 -4.81
N TRP A 364 -14.30 29.19 -5.30
CA TRP A 364 -13.51 30.19 -4.58
C TRP A 364 -14.34 31.36 -4.10
N GLY A 365 -14.28 31.64 -2.79
CA GLY A 365 -15.03 32.72 -2.15
C GLY A 365 -16.56 32.51 -2.10
N LYS A 366 -17.06 31.36 -2.55
CA LYS A 366 -18.49 30.99 -2.54
C LYS A 366 -18.81 29.90 -1.53
N ASN A 367 -17.90 28.94 -1.31
CA ASN A 367 -18.09 27.90 -0.31
C ASN A 367 -18.00 28.50 1.11
N LEU A 368 -19.15 28.70 1.74
CA LEU A 368 -19.33 29.24 3.09
C LEU A 368 -18.90 28.26 4.19
N LEU A 369 -18.73 26.98 3.87
CA LEU A 369 -18.24 25.96 4.81
C LEU A 369 -16.72 25.79 4.76
N LYS A 370 -16.01 26.47 3.86
CA LYS A 370 -14.55 26.38 3.80
C LYS A 370 -13.91 26.81 5.13
N GLY A 371 -13.16 25.91 5.76
CA GLY A 371 -12.50 26.08 7.06
C GLY A 371 -13.44 26.00 8.26
N VAL A 372 -14.72 25.65 8.07
CA VAL A 372 -15.70 25.55 9.14
C VAL A 372 -15.56 24.20 9.83
N ARG A 373 -15.34 24.23 11.16
CA ARG A 373 -15.22 23.00 11.94
C ARG A 373 -16.55 22.23 11.99
N LEU A 374 -16.51 20.99 11.51
CA LEU A 374 -17.60 20.03 11.64
C LEU A 374 -17.53 19.26 12.97
N GLU A 375 -18.67 18.74 13.43
CA GLU A 375 -18.78 17.97 14.67
C GLU A 375 -19.24 16.53 14.34
N PRO A 376 -18.36 15.51 14.43
CA PRO A 376 -18.79 14.13 14.25
C PRO A 376 -19.69 13.70 15.42
N LEU A 377 -20.84 13.12 15.09
CA LEU A 377 -21.82 12.59 16.05
C LEU A 377 -21.74 11.05 16.19
N THR A 378 -20.85 10.44 15.43
CA THR A 378 -20.50 9.02 15.45
C THR A 378 -19.00 8.89 15.59
N GLU A 379 -18.54 7.76 16.12
CA GLU A 379 -17.13 7.42 16.15
C GLU A 379 -16.57 7.35 14.72
N LEU A 380 -15.38 7.90 14.53
CA LEU A 380 -14.68 7.89 13.25
C LEU A 380 -13.72 6.71 13.22
N ASP A 381 -13.38 6.25 12.01
CA ASP A 381 -12.35 5.24 11.82
C ASP A 381 -11.01 5.77 12.37
N GLU A 382 -10.23 4.90 13.03
CA GLU A 382 -8.97 5.27 13.70
C GLU A 382 -8.00 5.99 12.76
N ASP A 383 -7.86 5.49 11.53
CA ASP A 383 -6.99 6.03 10.49
C ASP A 383 -7.57 7.24 9.75
N TYR A 384 -8.88 7.53 9.91
CA TYR A 384 -9.60 8.59 9.19
C TYR A 384 -10.39 9.50 10.15
N ASN A 385 -9.72 9.95 11.20
CA ASN A 385 -10.31 10.80 12.25
C ASN A 385 -10.25 12.31 11.96
N ASP A 386 -9.53 12.75 10.92
CA ASP A 386 -9.46 14.16 10.54
C ASP A 386 -10.62 14.55 9.61
N ILE A 387 -11.70 15.02 10.22
CA ILE A 387 -12.89 15.49 9.50
C ILE A 387 -12.70 16.88 8.86
N SER A 388 -11.61 17.60 9.16
CA SER A 388 -11.41 18.95 8.60
C SER A 388 -11.23 18.93 7.08
N ILE A 389 -10.79 17.79 6.54
CA ILE A 389 -10.67 17.51 5.11
C ILE A 389 -11.99 17.66 4.35
N LEU A 390 -13.13 17.50 5.03
CA LEU A 390 -14.46 17.68 4.41
C LEU A 390 -14.83 19.16 4.19
N THR A 391 -13.98 20.09 4.59
CA THR A 391 -14.23 21.53 4.51
C THR A 391 -12.97 22.31 4.14
N ASP A 392 -11.94 21.66 3.60
CA ASP A 392 -10.68 22.35 3.26
C ASP A 392 -10.80 23.16 1.94
N GLY A 393 -11.91 22.97 1.22
CA GLY A 393 -12.21 23.62 -0.04
C GLY A 393 -11.57 22.95 -1.25
N LEU A 394 -11.07 21.73 -1.10
CA LEU A 394 -10.45 20.92 -2.14
C LEU A 394 -11.16 19.57 -2.26
N LEU A 395 -11.40 19.15 -3.50
CA LEU A 395 -11.86 17.79 -3.74
C LEU A 395 -10.69 16.81 -3.67
N GLY A 396 -10.83 15.74 -2.90
CA GLY A 396 -9.98 14.57 -2.93
C GLY A 396 -9.96 13.87 -4.28
N LEU A 397 -9.03 12.92 -4.43
CA LEU A 397 -8.63 12.37 -5.72
C LEU A 397 -9.15 10.93 -5.87
N PRO A 398 -10.09 10.65 -6.81
CA PRO A 398 -10.61 9.30 -7.02
C PRO A 398 -9.55 8.24 -7.26
N SER A 399 -8.48 8.59 -7.99
CA SER A 399 -7.37 7.70 -8.29
C SER A 399 -6.23 7.69 -7.26
N CYS A 400 -6.44 8.29 -6.08
CA CYS A 400 -5.59 8.16 -4.90
C CYS A 400 -6.49 8.18 -3.65
N TYR A 401 -6.83 6.99 -3.12
CA TYR A 401 -7.78 6.90 -2.00
C TYR A 401 -7.28 7.52 -0.68
N HIS A 402 -5.97 7.74 -0.55
CA HIS A 402 -5.36 8.45 0.57
C HIS A 402 -5.33 9.98 0.41
N CYS A 403 -5.77 10.51 -0.72
CA CYS A 403 -5.60 11.92 -1.07
C CYS A 403 -6.92 12.69 -0.98
N GLY A 404 -7.15 13.40 0.14
CA GLY A 404 -8.23 14.40 0.21
C GLY A 404 -9.63 13.83 0.47
N GLN A 405 -9.75 12.58 0.93
CA GLN A 405 -11.03 11.94 1.21
C GLN A 405 -11.07 11.41 2.64
N MET A 406 -12.25 11.46 3.26
CA MET A 406 -12.53 10.78 4.51
C MET A 406 -13.16 9.44 4.21
N LEU A 407 -12.51 8.35 4.64
CA LEU A 407 -13.06 7.01 4.55
C LEU A 407 -13.82 6.65 5.83
N SER A 408 -14.86 5.84 5.65
CA SER A 408 -15.61 5.27 6.76
C SER A 408 -16.01 3.84 6.46
N SER A 409 -15.55 2.93 7.32
CA SER A 409 -15.71 1.48 7.22
C SER A 409 -16.28 0.91 8.52
N ALA A 410 -15.92 1.49 9.67
CA ALA A 410 -16.27 0.96 10.98
C ALA A 410 -17.76 1.12 11.32
N THR A 411 -18.40 2.19 10.85
CA THR A 411 -19.81 2.48 11.14
C THR A 411 -20.75 2.17 9.96
N PRO A 412 -21.96 1.64 10.20
CA PRO A 412 -23.00 1.53 9.18
C PRO A 412 -23.62 2.89 8.82
N SER A 413 -23.48 3.90 9.69
CA SER A 413 -23.97 5.25 9.43
C SER A 413 -23.05 6.29 10.06
N LEU A 414 -22.50 7.16 9.23
CA LEU A 414 -21.70 8.31 9.64
C LEU A 414 -22.64 9.51 9.83
N ARG A 415 -22.57 10.17 10.98
CA ARG A 415 -23.40 11.34 11.30
C ARG A 415 -22.52 12.52 11.63
N ILE A 416 -22.78 13.64 10.96
CA ILE A 416 -21.98 14.86 11.09
C ILE A 416 -22.91 16.04 11.33
N ALA A 417 -22.70 16.76 12.43
CA ALA A 417 -23.35 18.03 12.69
C ALA A 417 -22.64 19.13 11.89
N ILE A 418 -23.44 19.87 11.11
CA ILE A 418 -22.99 20.98 10.28
C ILE A 418 -23.54 22.27 10.91
N PRO A 419 -22.67 23.22 11.31
CA PRO A 419 -23.12 24.48 11.87
C PRO A 419 -23.87 25.31 10.81
N ARG A 420 -24.83 26.11 11.27
CA ARG A 420 -25.56 27.01 10.37
C ARG A 420 -24.68 28.23 10.09
N VAL A 421 -24.34 28.42 8.82
CA VAL A 421 -23.64 29.62 8.34
C VAL A 421 -24.66 30.59 7.73
N GLU A 422 -24.54 31.88 8.04
CA GLU A 422 -25.41 32.92 7.49
C GLU A 422 -25.29 32.98 5.96
N GLY A 423 -26.41 33.11 5.27
CA GLY A 423 -26.46 33.15 3.80
C GLY A 423 -26.52 31.78 3.12
N MET A 424 -26.19 30.68 3.81
CA MET A 424 -26.17 29.33 3.23
C MET A 424 -27.59 28.84 2.90
N LYS A 425 -27.90 28.65 1.62
CA LYS A 425 -29.17 28.14 1.09
C LYS A 425 -29.05 26.74 0.53
N HIS A 426 -27.88 26.35 0.06
CA HIS A 426 -27.64 25.02 -0.50
C HIS A 426 -26.51 24.32 0.24
N LEU A 427 -26.64 23.01 0.39
CA LEU A 427 -25.57 22.12 0.84
C LEU A 427 -25.24 21.15 -0.27
N ARG A 428 -23.96 20.99 -0.61
CA ARG A 428 -23.47 19.92 -1.48
C ARG A 428 -22.57 19.00 -0.69
N VAL A 429 -22.73 17.71 -0.90
CA VAL A 429 -21.86 16.67 -0.34
C VAL A 429 -21.25 15.92 -1.50
N ASN A 430 -19.94 16.07 -1.67
CA ASN A 430 -19.17 15.39 -2.70
C ASN A 430 -18.74 14.02 -2.18
N MET A 431 -18.79 13.03 -3.08
CA MET A 431 -18.48 11.64 -2.78
C MET A 431 -17.69 11.03 -3.92
N THR A 432 -16.90 10.03 -3.60
CA THR A 432 -16.07 9.33 -4.57
C THR A 432 -16.24 7.82 -4.44
N LYS A 433 -16.14 7.14 -5.57
CA LYS A 433 -16.13 5.69 -5.69
C LYS A 433 -14.80 5.28 -6.31
N ASN A 434 -14.16 4.28 -5.69
CA ASN A 434 -13.03 3.57 -6.25
C ASN A 434 -13.16 2.07 -5.94
N SER A 435 -13.76 1.34 -6.86
CA SER A 435 -14.02 -0.10 -6.67
C SER A 435 -12.76 -0.98 -6.69
N ILE A 436 -11.61 -0.45 -7.13
CA ILE A 436 -10.32 -1.18 -7.03
C ILE A 436 -9.95 -1.37 -5.56
N PHE A 437 -10.24 -0.37 -4.72
CA PHE A 437 -10.02 -0.39 -3.27
C PHE A 437 -11.27 -0.73 -2.47
N HIS A 438 -12.30 -1.30 -3.09
CA HIS A 438 -13.58 -1.61 -2.44
C HIS A 438 -14.27 -0.39 -1.78
N ILE A 439 -14.06 0.80 -2.36
CA ILE A 439 -14.71 2.04 -1.94
C ILE A 439 -15.93 2.27 -2.84
N SER A 440 -17.10 2.29 -2.21
CA SER A 440 -18.38 2.51 -2.88
C SER A 440 -19.02 3.83 -2.46
N PHE A 441 -20.00 4.28 -3.24
CA PHE A 441 -20.85 5.37 -2.78
C PHE A 441 -21.69 4.92 -1.58
N PRO A 442 -22.05 5.85 -0.68
CA PRO A 442 -23.07 5.61 0.32
C PRO A 442 -24.38 5.09 -0.30
N SER A 443 -25.08 4.19 0.39
CA SER A 443 -26.39 3.69 -0.04
C SER A 443 -27.48 4.76 0.05
N ARG A 444 -27.29 5.74 0.95
CA ARG A 444 -28.16 6.93 1.10
C ARG A 444 -27.41 8.06 1.79
N VAL A 445 -27.65 9.29 1.37
CA VAL A 445 -27.22 10.52 2.05
C VAL A 445 -28.47 11.31 2.42
N MET A 446 -28.61 11.72 3.67
CA MET A 446 -29.80 12.40 4.17
C MET A 446 -29.42 13.61 5.00
N LEU A 447 -30.10 14.72 4.78
CA LEU A 447 -29.97 15.93 5.58
C LEU A 447 -31.19 16.11 6.47
N THR A 448 -30.95 16.40 7.74
CA THR A 448 -32.01 16.69 8.72
C THR A 448 -31.74 18.00 9.45
N ALA A 449 -32.81 18.62 9.94
CA ALA A 449 -32.74 19.76 10.85
C ALA A 449 -33.74 19.59 11.99
N ASN A 450 -33.27 19.76 13.24
CA ASN A 450 -34.09 19.54 14.44
C ASN A 450 -34.85 18.19 14.39
N GLY A 451 -34.19 17.13 13.90
CA GLY A 451 -34.77 15.79 13.76
C GLY A 451 -35.74 15.59 12.59
N HIS A 452 -36.06 16.62 11.81
CA HIS A 452 -36.93 16.52 10.63
C HIS A 452 -36.10 16.39 9.35
N GLU A 453 -36.52 15.52 8.44
CA GLU A 453 -35.87 15.34 7.14
C GLU A 453 -36.06 16.57 6.26
N ILE A 454 -34.95 17.11 5.74
CA ILE A 454 -34.94 18.12 4.68
C ILE A 454 -35.00 17.41 3.32
N GLY A 455 -34.24 16.33 3.17
CA GLY A 455 -34.27 15.47 2.00
C GLY A 455 -33.24 14.35 2.08
N ALA A 456 -33.33 13.43 1.13
CA ALA A 456 -32.38 12.35 0.95
C ALA A 456 -32.05 12.12 -0.52
N VAL A 457 -30.81 11.73 -0.78
CA VAL A 457 -30.26 11.42 -2.10
C VAL A 457 -29.65 10.03 -2.05
N VAL A 458 -29.94 9.23 -3.07
CA VAL A 458 -29.25 7.95 -3.33
C VAL A 458 -28.27 8.22 -4.48
N PRO A 459 -26.95 8.19 -4.23
CA PRO A 459 -25.96 8.41 -5.27
C PRO A 459 -26.10 7.39 -6.40
N ALA A 460 -26.20 7.86 -7.64
CA ALA A 460 -26.23 6.98 -8.79
C ALA A 460 -24.83 6.39 -9.05
N SER A 461 -24.76 5.09 -9.31
CA SER A 461 -23.51 4.37 -9.60
C SER A 461 -23.59 3.75 -10.99
N SER A 462 -22.51 3.86 -11.76
CA SER A 462 -22.32 3.13 -13.02
C SER A 462 -21.32 1.98 -12.86
N SER A 463 -21.04 1.25 -13.95
CA SER A 463 -20.02 0.19 -13.99
C SER A 463 -18.57 0.70 -13.97
N SER A 464 -18.33 2.01 -14.08
CA SER A 464 -16.97 2.57 -14.00
C SER A 464 -16.34 2.31 -12.63
N HIS A 465 -15.03 2.00 -12.62
CA HIS A 465 -14.30 1.78 -11.37
C HIS A 465 -14.12 3.05 -10.55
N LEU A 466 -13.89 4.18 -11.23
CA LEU A 466 -13.65 5.51 -10.66
C LEU A 466 -14.82 6.43 -11.01
N GLN A 467 -15.47 7.01 -10.00
CA GLN A 467 -16.60 7.93 -10.19
C GLN A 467 -16.68 8.97 -9.08
N ARG A 468 -17.30 10.11 -9.38
CA ARG A 468 -17.73 11.11 -8.41
C ARG A 468 -19.24 11.23 -8.41
N ALA A 469 -19.82 11.54 -7.26
CA ALA A 469 -21.23 11.84 -7.10
C ALA A 469 -21.41 13.04 -6.17
N VAL A 470 -22.53 13.75 -6.33
CA VAL A 470 -22.89 14.89 -5.49
C VAL A 470 -24.30 14.68 -4.96
N ALA A 471 -24.49 14.85 -3.66
CA ALA A 471 -25.80 14.99 -3.04
C ALA A 471 -26.04 16.47 -2.75
N GLU A 472 -27.07 17.05 -3.35
CA GLU A 472 -27.45 18.45 -3.16
C GLU A 472 -28.73 18.56 -2.32
N PHE A 473 -28.76 19.53 -1.42
CA PHE A 473 -29.89 19.82 -0.56
C PHE A 473 -30.19 21.32 -0.56
N GLU A 474 -31.46 21.68 -0.74
CA GLU A 474 -31.95 23.04 -0.51
C GLU A 474 -32.38 23.18 0.95
N ILE A 475 -31.84 24.18 1.64
CA ILE A 475 -32.08 24.41 3.07
C ILE A 475 -33.21 25.41 3.22
N PRO A 476 -34.35 25.04 3.84
CA PRO A 476 -35.48 25.94 4.01
C PRO A 476 -35.09 27.22 4.78
N ALA A 477 -35.59 28.38 4.33
CA ALA A 477 -35.26 29.68 4.94
C ALA A 477 -35.67 29.80 6.43
N ASN A 478 -36.70 29.05 6.85
CA ASN A 478 -37.17 28.98 8.24
C ASN A 478 -36.38 27.98 9.11
N CYS A 479 -35.41 27.26 8.54
CA CYS A 479 -34.59 26.30 9.25
C CYS A 479 -33.52 27.01 10.11
N LYS A 480 -33.80 27.12 11.40
CA LYS A 480 -32.90 27.73 12.43
C LYS A 480 -32.09 26.70 13.24
N GLY A 481 -32.29 25.41 13.00
CA GLY A 481 -31.68 24.32 13.75
C GLY A 481 -30.26 23.97 13.31
N LYS A 482 -29.53 23.22 14.16
CA LYS A 482 -28.32 22.52 13.72
C LYS A 482 -28.69 21.54 12.60
N LEU A 483 -27.93 21.55 11.52
CA LEU A 483 -28.07 20.57 10.44
C LEU A 483 -27.32 19.30 10.85
N VAL A 484 -27.89 18.15 10.52
CA VAL A 484 -27.21 16.87 10.70
C VAL A 484 -27.26 16.10 9.38
N LEU A 485 -26.08 15.83 8.85
CA LEU A 485 -25.85 14.97 7.70
C LEU A 485 -25.77 13.53 8.20
N HIS A 486 -26.52 12.64 7.56
CA HIS A 486 -26.50 11.19 7.80
C HIS A 486 -26.07 10.52 6.50
N VAL A 487 -24.98 9.76 6.56
CA VAL A 487 -24.42 9.04 5.43
C VAL A 487 -24.48 7.56 5.76
N TYR A 488 -25.24 6.80 4.98
CA TYR A 488 -25.48 5.38 5.21
C TYR A 488 -24.56 4.55 4.32
N ARG A 489 -23.78 3.66 4.92
CA ARG A 489 -22.91 2.73 4.20
C ARG A 489 -23.74 1.61 3.59
N ASP A 490 -23.32 1.09 2.45
CA ASP A 490 -23.84 -0.19 1.97
C ASP A 490 -23.21 -1.31 2.82
N LEU A 491 -24.04 -2.18 3.41
CA LEU A 491 -23.56 -3.25 4.28
C LEU A 491 -22.86 -4.38 3.50
N GLU A 492 -23.09 -4.46 2.18
CA GLU A 492 -22.38 -5.40 1.31
C GLU A 492 -20.98 -4.90 0.93
N ASP A 493 -20.76 -3.59 0.94
CA ASP A 493 -19.47 -2.96 0.66
C ASP A 493 -18.68 -2.66 1.94
N ARG A 494 -17.35 -2.65 1.85
CA ARG A 494 -16.49 -2.49 3.04
C ARG A 494 -16.39 -1.04 3.50
N THR A 495 -16.32 -0.09 2.56
CA THR A 495 -15.91 1.29 2.84
C THR A 495 -16.67 2.28 1.97
N MET A 496 -17.06 3.41 2.54
CA MET A 496 -17.57 4.58 1.81
C MET A 496 -16.61 5.76 1.93
N ALA A 497 -16.57 6.62 0.91
CA ALA A 497 -15.75 7.83 0.91
C ALA A 497 -16.60 9.11 0.81
N LEU A 498 -16.34 10.03 1.72
CA LEU A 498 -16.77 11.43 1.62
C LEU A 498 -15.59 12.29 1.20
N ASP A 499 -15.88 13.27 0.37
CA ASP A 499 -14.88 14.17 -0.21
C ASP A 499 -14.97 15.55 0.45
N GLU A 500 -15.73 16.49 -0.11
CA GLU A 500 -15.91 17.85 0.41
C GLU A 500 -17.41 18.16 0.65
N ILE A 501 -17.71 18.86 1.75
CA ILE A 501 -19.02 19.38 2.11
C ILE A 501 -19.03 20.90 1.91
N GLU A 502 -19.83 21.36 0.96
CA GLU A 502 -19.86 22.75 0.54
C GLU A 502 -21.20 23.42 0.90
N GLY A 503 -21.13 24.68 1.35
CA GLY A 503 -22.30 25.51 1.61
C GLY A 503 -22.33 26.72 0.68
N PHE A 504 -23.46 26.97 0.02
CA PHE A 504 -23.64 28.10 -0.91
C PHE A 504 -24.84 28.97 -0.56
#